data_AF-A0A0F7SF32-F1
#
_entry.id   AF-A0A0F7SF32-F1
#
_cell.length_a   1.000
_cell.length_b   1.000
_cell.length_c   1.000
_cell.angle_alpha   90.00
_cell.angle_beta   90.00
_cell.angle_gamma   90.00
#
_symmetry.space_group_name_H-M   'P 1'
#
loop_
_entity.id
_entity.type
_entity.pdbx_description
1 polymer ?
#
loop_
_entity_poly.entity_id
_entity_poly.type
_entity_poly.pdbx_seq_one_letter_code
_entity_poly.pdbx_strand_id
1 'polypeptide(L)'
;MDTLPVLPPEILLHILSYLPLCDLARCHTINSTWLDLIRNNQQSLYRRVADRNLKDSDLTMSDWLVHGVSEWKEFCRRRHMSHRNWRQGNHLSNWISPPLRDVWRIKIDEEHNFVMTTSRLGNIYAMDSRTSEILEVIVGVREYAHLEYDKGFMIFDTHFGNTLEVWRRTEDMSQDGQMSNPTENEASQQVSSTAFSTRSLFSLYAEIRCPASIRAYRFVYPILLIGSMSSQSAFLWDIPEKRMVGSIDISSANMDLINYVEKTERHILILGLHYMSVFSLSPHLDPGRQLHPPYHTLNIPSVPPSTEFVLDLSLDFLELQCLTLETRTRRTRRSRRSEGHLSPMRKAIVWETEGTRAEGAIFASTIDYSFTAAHVSEGDLILTSRLGKIFIVLDYASVFEDPSLESLHTICLDVIEPVFNLTFSYGSAVFSTRTQVLIIPSGSLPKIQDIRESVSRKEAGLPSLPLKIEIYSCSNVSAGAALECSSVQADRTRAMFAYNTRADPALDGFSPPEARTHSGYSVRVFDFTPPLS
;
A
#
# COMPACT_ATOMS: atom_id res chain seq x y z
N MET A 1 26.30 20.54 32.83
CA MET A 1 27.26 19.64 33.51
C MET A 1 27.23 18.31 32.79
N ASP A 2 28.34 17.57 32.77
CA ASP A 2 28.31 16.19 32.26
C ASP A 2 27.52 15.32 33.28
N THR A 3 26.48 14.62 32.81
CA THR A 3 25.59 13.81 33.66
C THR A 3 26.08 12.38 33.85
N LEU A 4 27.07 11.95 33.06
CA LEU A 4 27.70 10.63 33.13
C LEU A 4 28.17 10.21 34.54
N PRO A 5 28.92 11.04 35.30
CA PRO A 5 29.40 10.64 36.62
C PRO A 5 28.31 10.64 37.72
N VAL A 6 27.07 11.05 37.40
CA VAL A 6 25.97 11.18 38.37
C VAL A 6 24.96 10.04 38.28
N LEU A 7 24.83 9.39 37.11
CA LEU A 7 23.81 8.37 36.86
C LEU A 7 24.42 6.95 36.80
N PRO A 8 23.77 5.92 37.38
CA PRO A 8 24.17 4.53 37.19
C PRO A 8 24.15 4.12 35.70
N PRO A 9 25.08 3.25 35.25
CA PRO A 9 25.15 2.79 33.86
C PRO A 9 23.82 2.24 33.33
N GLU A 10 23.04 1.55 34.15
CA GLU A 10 21.76 0.94 33.79
C GLU A 10 20.72 1.99 33.39
N ILE A 11 20.71 3.13 34.09
CA ILE A 11 19.84 4.28 33.83
C ILE A 11 20.30 5.00 32.56
N LEU A 12 21.60 5.21 32.38
CA LEU A 12 22.15 5.78 31.15
C LEU A 12 21.82 4.92 29.92
N LEU A 13 21.95 3.58 30.02
CA LEU A 13 21.60 2.65 28.94
C LEU A 13 20.08 2.61 28.68
N HIS A 14 19.25 2.83 29.70
CA HIS A 14 17.82 2.97 29.50
C HIS A 14 17.48 4.26 28.74
N ILE A 15 18.03 5.41 29.16
CA ILE A 15 17.88 6.71 28.46
C ILE A 15 18.38 6.60 27.01
N LEU A 16 19.57 6.05 26.79
CA LEU A 16 20.14 5.83 25.46
C LEU A 16 19.26 4.96 24.57
N SER A 17 18.53 3.98 25.12
CA SER A 17 17.64 3.11 24.33
C SER A 17 16.42 3.83 23.73
N TYR A 18 16.07 5.02 24.25
CA TYR A 18 15.04 5.88 23.66
C TYR A 18 15.54 6.78 22.52
N LEU A 19 16.85 6.97 22.35
CA LEU A 19 17.37 7.82 21.29
C LEU A 19 17.13 7.21 19.88
N PRO A 20 16.97 8.04 18.84
CA PRO A 20 17.09 7.59 17.46
C PRO A 20 18.48 7.01 17.19
N LEU A 21 18.58 6.03 16.28
CA LEU A 21 19.86 5.38 15.93
C LEU A 21 20.93 6.38 15.45
N CYS A 22 20.54 7.46 14.79
CA CYS A 22 21.45 8.54 14.38
C CYS A 22 22.07 9.28 15.56
N ASP A 23 21.32 9.48 16.64
CA ASP A 23 21.78 10.21 17.83
C ASP A 23 22.57 9.30 18.75
N LEU A 24 22.18 8.02 18.86
CA LEU A 24 23.02 7.00 19.49
C LEU A 24 24.39 6.88 18.79
N ALA A 25 24.43 6.99 17.45
CA ALA A 25 25.69 7.03 16.71
C ALA A 25 26.53 8.28 17.01
N ARG A 26 25.89 9.43 17.29
CA ARG A 26 26.58 10.66 17.75
C ARG A 26 27.08 10.56 19.19
N CYS A 27 26.44 9.79 20.05
CA CYS A 27 26.92 9.57 21.42
C CYS A 27 28.32 8.93 21.44
N HIS A 28 28.66 8.06 20.48
CA HIS A 28 30.01 7.52 20.32
C HIS A 28 31.10 8.58 20.07
N THR A 29 30.75 9.79 19.61
CA THR A 29 31.71 10.85 19.27
C THR A 29 31.81 11.96 20.34
N ILE A 30 31.14 11.82 21.49
CA ILE A 30 31.16 12.84 22.55
C ILE A 30 32.48 12.82 23.34
N ASN A 31 32.82 11.68 23.96
CA ASN A 31 34.09 11.45 24.66
C ASN A 31 34.36 9.94 24.80
N SER A 32 35.54 9.57 25.31
CA SER A 32 35.92 8.16 25.52
C SER A 32 34.97 7.42 26.48
N THR A 33 34.49 8.07 27.53
CA THR A 33 33.59 7.44 28.52
C THR A 33 32.25 7.05 27.91
N TRP A 34 31.65 7.88 27.04
CA TRP A 34 30.46 7.49 26.25
C TRP A 34 30.77 6.34 25.30
N LEU A 35 31.92 6.40 24.60
CA LEU A 35 32.35 5.37 23.66
C LEU A 35 32.49 4.01 24.35
N ASP A 36 33.13 3.96 25.52
CA ASP A 36 33.35 2.74 26.29
C ASP A 36 32.06 2.23 26.94
N LEU A 37 31.21 3.11 27.48
CA LEU A 37 29.88 2.74 28.00
C LEU A 37 29.05 2.03 26.92
N ILE A 38 28.98 2.60 25.71
CA ILE A 38 28.19 2.03 24.60
C ILE A 38 28.85 0.77 24.05
N ARG A 39 30.18 0.76 23.88
CA ARG A 39 30.93 -0.41 23.37
C ARG A 39 30.77 -1.62 24.29
N ASN A 40 30.95 -1.43 25.60
CA ASN A 40 30.88 -2.51 26.59
C ASN A 40 29.46 -3.04 26.80
N ASN A 41 28.43 -2.26 26.46
CA ASN A 41 27.02 -2.63 26.62
C ASN A 41 26.27 -2.76 25.28
N GLN A 42 27.00 -2.88 24.16
CA GLN A 42 26.48 -2.82 22.79
C GLN A 42 25.29 -3.77 22.60
N GLN A 43 25.44 -5.04 22.95
CA GLN A 43 24.42 -6.06 22.72
C GLN A 43 23.12 -5.76 23.49
N SER A 44 23.23 -5.39 24.77
CA SER A 44 22.08 -5.05 25.62
C SER A 44 21.37 -3.76 25.17
N LEU A 45 22.14 -2.75 24.76
CA LEU A 45 21.60 -1.47 24.32
C LEU A 45 20.88 -1.59 22.98
N TYR A 46 21.56 -2.15 21.97
CA TYR A 46 20.96 -2.32 20.65
C TYR A 46 19.81 -3.33 20.66
N ARG A 47 19.80 -4.33 21.57
CA ARG A 47 18.62 -5.16 21.79
C ARG A 47 17.41 -4.33 22.22
N ARG A 48 17.54 -3.47 23.25
CA ARG A 48 16.43 -2.60 23.69
C ARG A 48 15.95 -1.66 22.57
N VAL A 49 16.88 -1.14 21.75
CA VAL A 49 16.52 -0.32 20.59
C VAL A 49 15.78 -1.16 19.54
N ALA A 50 16.22 -2.39 19.25
CA ALA A 50 15.54 -3.32 18.35
C ALA A 50 14.13 -3.69 18.87
N ASP A 51 14.03 -4.10 20.14
CA ASP A 51 12.77 -4.49 20.80
C ASP A 51 11.72 -3.37 20.74
N ARG A 52 12.11 -2.10 20.90
CA ARG A 52 11.18 -0.96 20.72
C ARG A 52 10.72 -0.84 19.26
N ASN A 53 11.67 -0.78 18.31
CA ASN A 53 11.33 -0.69 16.89
C ASN A 53 10.50 -1.91 16.41
N LEU A 54 10.60 -3.07 17.06
CA LEU A 54 9.81 -4.27 16.79
C LEU A 54 8.43 -4.28 17.47
N LYS A 55 8.18 -3.41 18.45
CA LYS A 55 6.87 -3.24 19.09
C LYS A 55 6.03 -2.14 18.46
N ASP A 56 6.66 -1.08 17.97
CA ASP A 56 6.00 0.07 17.32
C ASP A 56 5.50 -0.26 15.88
N SER A 57 5.41 -1.55 15.54
CA SER A 57 4.98 -2.07 14.23
C SER A 57 4.79 -3.58 14.40
N ASP A 58 3.66 -4.15 13.96
CA ASP A 58 3.32 -5.59 14.10
C ASP A 58 4.23 -6.47 13.21
N LEU A 59 5.48 -6.60 13.64
CA LEU A 59 6.53 -7.25 12.89
C LEU A 59 6.82 -8.64 13.45
N THR A 60 6.22 -9.64 12.79
CA THR A 60 6.98 -10.86 12.53
C THR A 60 8.35 -10.45 11.96
N MET A 61 9.43 -10.92 12.59
CA MET A 61 10.79 -10.58 12.15
C MET A 61 11.04 -11.18 10.76
N SER A 62 10.83 -10.40 9.71
CA SER A 62 11.04 -10.80 8.31
C SER A 62 12.42 -11.44 8.15
N ASP A 63 12.47 -12.66 7.60
CA ASP A 63 13.66 -13.52 7.59
C ASP A 63 14.97 -12.79 7.28
N TRP A 64 15.00 -11.95 6.24
CA TRP A 64 16.19 -11.23 5.79
C TRP A 64 16.79 -10.25 6.83
N LEU A 65 15.97 -9.68 7.73
CA LEU A 65 16.45 -8.80 8.82
C LEU A 65 17.27 -9.58 9.85
N VAL A 66 17.00 -10.88 9.99
CA VAL A 66 17.60 -11.78 10.98
C VAL A 66 18.66 -12.67 10.35
N HIS A 67 18.50 -13.00 9.07
CA HIS A 67 19.32 -13.96 8.36
C HIS A 67 20.78 -13.51 8.30
N GLY A 68 21.66 -14.31 8.92
CA GLY A 68 23.07 -13.99 9.07
C GLY A 68 23.36 -12.81 10.01
N VAL A 69 22.44 -12.43 10.90
CA VAL A 69 22.66 -11.38 11.92
C VAL A 69 22.95 -12.01 13.27
N SER A 70 24.20 -11.92 13.70
CA SER A 70 24.66 -12.38 15.02
C SER A 70 24.56 -11.31 16.12
N GLU A 71 24.43 -10.02 15.75
CA GLU A 71 24.45 -8.89 16.69
C GLU A 71 23.27 -7.93 16.50
N TRP A 72 22.69 -7.45 17.60
CA TRP A 72 21.58 -6.49 17.55
C TRP A 72 21.96 -5.14 16.91
N LYS A 73 23.24 -4.76 16.99
CA LYS A 73 23.75 -3.57 16.29
C LYS A 73 23.65 -3.71 14.78
N GLU A 74 23.94 -4.90 14.25
CA GLU A 74 23.85 -5.20 12.83
C GLU A 74 22.37 -5.23 12.39
N PHE A 75 21.48 -5.83 13.17
CA PHE A 75 20.02 -5.73 12.95
C PHE A 75 19.56 -4.26 12.83
N CYS A 76 19.91 -3.44 13.83
CA CYS A 76 19.55 -2.02 13.84
C CYS A 76 20.16 -1.26 12.65
N ARG A 77 21.40 -1.57 12.26
CA ARG A 77 22.05 -0.99 11.07
C ARG A 77 21.29 -1.35 9.80
N ARG A 78 20.96 -2.63 9.59
CA ARG A 78 20.21 -3.10 8.41
C ARG A 78 18.84 -2.44 8.32
N ARG A 79 18.08 -2.41 9.42
CA ARG A 79 16.77 -1.75 9.49
C ARG A 79 16.87 -0.25 9.19
N HIS A 80 17.86 0.45 9.76
CA HIS A 80 18.10 1.86 9.47
C HIS A 80 18.47 2.11 8.00
N MET A 81 19.31 1.26 7.41
CA MET A 81 19.68 1.36 6.00
C MET A 81 18.49 1.10 5.07
N SER A 82 17.66 0.08 5.33
CA SER A 82 16.45 -0.18 4.55
C SER A 82 15.45 0.97 4.61
N HIS A 83 15.14 1.49 5.81
CA HIS A 83 14.27 2.66 5.95
C HIS A 83 14.85 3.91 5.27
N ARG A 84 16.18 4.10 5.32
CA ARG A 84 16.88 5.14 4.56
C ARG A 84 16.81 4.92 3.04
N ASN A 85 16.82 3.68 2.59
CA ASN A 85 16.74 3.30 1.17
C ASN A 85 15.34 3.63 0.61
N TRP A 86 14.29 3.20 1.29
CA TRP A 86 12.90 3.63 1.05
C TRP A 86 12.79 5.16 0.96
N ARG A 87 13.26 5.88 2.01
CA ARG A 87 13.34 7.36 2.07
C ARG A 87 14.35 8.02 1.10
N GLN A 88 14.96 7.30 0.17
CA GLN A 88 15.85 7.89 -0.83
C GLN A 88 15.58 7.36 -2.24
N GLY A 89 14.61 6.45 -2.42
CA GLY A 89 14.43 5.71 -3.66
C GLY A 89 15.64 4.82 -4.02
N ASN A 90 16.56 4.57 -3.09
CA ASN A 90 17.75 3.74 -3.34
C ASN A 90 17.33 2.27 -3.29
N HIS A 91 17.36 1.58 -4.42
CA HIS A 91 16.94 0.19 -4.52
C HIS A 91 17.87 -0.59 -5.45
N LEU A 92 17.94 -1.90 -5.23
CA LEU A 92 18.37 -2.87 -6.24
C LEU A 92 17.17 -3.17 -7.15
N SER A 93 17.41 -3.29 -8.45
CA SER A 93 16.37 -3.64 -9.42
C SER A 93 16.48 -5.12 -9.78
N ASN A 94 15.38 -5.86 -9.65
CA ASN A 94 15.28 -7.26 -10.07
C ASN A 94 13.96 -7.50 -10.83
N TRP A 95 13.74 -8.72 -11.32
CA TRP A 95 12.56 -9.13 -12.07
C TRP A 95 12.02 -10.46 -11.55
N ILE A 96 10.69 -10.60 -11.58
CA ILE A 96 10.01 -11.91 -11.56
C ILE A 96 9.22 -11.99 -12.87
N SER A 97 9.48 -13.00 -13.69
CA SER A 97 8.89 -13.13 -15.04
C SER A 97 8.09 -14.42 -15.15
N PRO A 98 6.75 -14.41 -14.99
CA PRO A 98 5.95 -15.61 -15.22
C PRO A 98 6.06 -16.05 -16.69
N PRO A 99 5.78 -17.33 -17.00
CA PRO A 99 6.05 -17.94 -18.31
C PRO A 99 5.50 -17.16 -19.51
N LEU A 100 4.26 -16.70 -19.41
CA LEU A 100 3.56 -16.03 -20.51
C LEU A 100 3.85 -14.51 -20.59
N ARG A 101 4.48 -13.93 -19.56
CA ARG A 101 4.82 -12.50 -19.46
C ARG A 101 3.64 -11.60 -19.82
N ASP A 102 2.59 -11.74 -19.05
CA ASP A 102 1.28 -11.15 -19.27
C ASP A 102 0.63 -10.76 -17.93
N VAL A 103 1.44 -10.35 -16.95
CA VAL A 103 1.00 -9.95 -15.60
C VAL A 103 -0.15 -8.94 -15.66
N TRP A 104 -1.18 -9.20 -14.87
CA TRP A 104 -2.31 -8.31 -14.63
C TRP A 104 -2.35 -7.82 -13.18
N ARG A 105 -2.69 -8.68 -12.20
CA ARG A 105 -2.57 -8.38 -10.76
C ARG A 105 -1.36 -9.06 -10.15
N ILE A 106 -0.89 -8.50 -9.03
CA ILE A 106 0.16 -9.06 -8.17
C ILE A 106 -0.41 -9.13 -6.75
N LYS A 107 -0.10 -10.21 -6.02
CA LYS A 107 -0.18 -10.31 -4.55
C LYS A 107 1.08 -10.99 -4.02
N ILE A 108 1.44 -10.73 -2.77
CA ILE A 108 2.68 -11.20 -2.14
C ILE A 108 2.31 -11.93 -0.85
N ASP A 109 2.92 -13.08 -0.60
CA ASP A 109 3.03 -13.65 0.74
C ASP A 109 4.47 -13.45 1.24
N GLU A 110 4.67 -12.50 2.16
CA GLU A 110 6.01 -12.21 2.71
C GLU A 110 6.48 -13.32 3.67
N GLU A 111 5.56 -13.96 4.39
CA GLU A 111 5.85 -14.99 5.38
C GLU A 111 6.36 -16.27 4.69
N HIS A 112 5.70 -16.65 3.61
CA HIS A 112 6.01 -17.83 2.81
C HIS A 112 6.87 -17.51 1.56
N ASN A 113 7.35 -16.27 1.45
CA ASN A 113 8.29 -15.80 0.44
C ASN A 113 7.87 -16.01 -1.04
N PHE A 114 6.58 -16.03 -1.37
CA PHE A 114 6.09 -16.20 -2.76
C PHE A 114 5.29 -15.00 -3.28
N VAL A 115 5.21 -14.91 -4.61
CA VAL A 115 4.42 -13.92 -5.35
C VAL A 115 3.38 -14.64 -6.19
N MET A 116 2.14 -14.17 -6.14
CA MET A 116 1.05 -14.61 -7.02
C MET A 116 0.79 -13.56 -8.09
N THR A 117 0.60 -14.01 -9.33
CA THR A 117 0.18 -13.13 -10.44
C THR A 117 -0.99 -13.73 -11.21
N THR A 118 -2.06 -12.95 -11.44
CA THR A 118 -3.02 -13.26 -12.51
C THR A 118 -2.48 -12.78 -13.85
N SER A 119 -2.92 -13.43 -14.92
CA SER A 119 -2.52 -13.12 -16.29
C SER A 119 -3.64 -12.45 -17.11
N ARG A 120 -3.23 -11.66 -18.11
CA ARG A 120 -4.10 -11.07 -19.16
C ARG A 120 -4.61 -12.10 -20.18
N LEU A 121 -4.03 -13.30 -20.20
CA LEU A 121 -4.44 -14.47 -20.99
C LEU A 121 -5.07 -15.58 -20.12
N GLY A 122 -5.27 -15.30 -18.82
CA GLY A 122 -5.82 -16.23 -17.83
C GLY A 122 -4.78 -17.07 -17.10
N ASN A 123 -5.24 -17.89 -16.17
CA ASN A 123 -4.44 -18.60 -15.15
C ASN A 123 -3.85 -17.69 -14.05
N ILE A 124 -3.45 -18.32 -12.94
CA ILE A 124 -2.66 -17.75 -11.85
C ILE A 124 -1.35 -18.51 -11.72
N TYR A 125 -0.25 -17.78 -11.49
CA TYR A 125 1.07 -18.32 -11.20
C TYR A 125 1.48 -17.95 -9.77
N ALA A 126 1.78 -18.93 -8.93
CA ALA A 126 2.49 -18.73 -7.68
C ALA A 126 3.98 -19.07 -7.90
N MET A 127 4.87 -18.14 -7.56
CA MET A 127 6.31 -18.22 -7.83
C MET A 127 7.12 -17.84 -6.60
N ASP A 128 8.26 -18.48 -6.37
CA ASP A 128 9.21 -18.05 -5.34
C ASP A 128 9.66 -16.61 -5.64
N SER A 129 9.57 -15.75 -4.62
CA SER A 129 9.78 -14.29 -4.77
C SER A 129 11.26 -13.88 -4.92
N ARG A 130 12.19 -14.84 -4.85
CA ARG A 130 13.65 -14.66 -4.95
C ARG A 130 14.22 -15.35 -6.19
N THR A 131 13.86 -16.61 -6.43
CA THR A 131 14.35 -17.42 -7.56
C THR A 131 13.50 -17.27 -8.83
N SER A 132 12.26 -16.79 -8.71
CA SER A 132 11.23 -16.81 -9.78
C SER A 132 10.82 -18.21 -10.24
N GLU A 133 11.18 -19.26 -9.49
CA GLU A 133 10.74 -20.62 -9.80
C GLU A 133 9.23 -20.76 -9.55
N ILE A 134 8.54 -21.45 -10.45
CA ILE A 134 7.10 -21.68 -10.34
C ILE A 134 6.84 -22.73 -9.25
N LEU A 135 6.07 -22.34 -8.25
CA LEU A 135 5.62 -23.22 -7.17
C LEU A 135 4.30 -23.90 -7.54
N GLU A 136 3.39 -23.15 -8.17
CA GLU A 136 2.10 -23.67 -8.62
C GLU A 136 1.52 -22.85 -9.79
N VAL A 137 0.68 -23.51 -10.60
CA VAL A 137 -0.14 -22.87 -11.64
C VAL A 137 -1.59 -23.32 -11.46
N ILE A 138 -2.51 -22.36 -11.28
CA ILE A 138 -3.95 -22.62 -11.27
C ILE A 138 -4.49 -22.25 -12.65
N VAL A 139 -5.01 -23.25 -13.35
CA VAL A 139 -5.45 -23.14 -14.74
C VAL A 139 -6.95 -22.87 -14.86
N GLY A 140 -7.39 -22.25 -15.95
CA GLY A 140 -8.81 -21.96 -16.20
C GLY A 140 -9.34 -20.70 -15.51
N VAL A 141 -8.48 -19.94 -14.83
CA VAL A 141 -8.80 -18.60 -14.33
C VAL A 141 -8.97 -17.63 -15.49
N ARG A 142 -9.97 -16.75 -15.45
CA ARG A 142 -10.28 -15.84 -16.56
C ARG A 142 -9.16 -14.85 -16.88
N GLU A 143 -9.10 -14.42 -18.13
CA GLU A 143 -8.31 -13.26 -18.55
C GLU A 143 -8.62 -12.03 -17.68
N TYR A 144 -7.60 -11.29 -17.25
CA TYR A 144 -7.75 -10.07 -16.43
C TYR A 144 -8.48 -10.30 -15.09
N ALA A 145 -8.43 -11.51 -14.53
CA ALA A 145 -8.98 -11.82 -13.21
C ALA A 145 -8.39 -10.87 -12.16
N HIS A 146 -9.26 -10.29 -11.34
CA HIS A 146 -8.82 -9.63 -10.13
C HIS A 146 -8.30 -10.68 -9.14
N LEU A 147 -7.43 -10.27 -8.23
CA LEU A 147 -6.80 -11.16 -7.26
C LEU A 147 -6.70 -10.44 -5.93
N GLU A 148 -7.24 -11.04 -4.87
CA GLU A 148 -7.01 -10.67 -3.49
C GLU A 148 -6.35 -11.84 -2.73
N TYR A 149 -5.54 -11.53 -1.73
CA TYR A 149 -4.84 -12.50 -0.90
C TYR A 149 -4.62 -11.95 0.50
N ASP A 150 -4.95 -12.74 1.52
CA ASP A 150 -4.58 -12.47 2.91
C ASP A 150 -4.64 -13.77 3.75
N LYS A 151 -3.81 -13.88 4.78
CA LYS A 151 -3.76 -15.01 5.73
C LYS A 151 -3.92 -16.43 5.13
N GLY A 152 -3.30 -16.71 3.98
CA GLY A 152 -3.36 -18.03 3.34
C GLY A 152 -4.64 -18.31 2.54
N PHE A 153 -5.53 -17.32 2.36
CA PHE A 153 -6.68 -17.38 1.47
C PHE A 153 -6.41 -16.52 0.22
N MET A 154 -6.63 -17.12 -0.95
CA MET A 154 -6.54 -16.48 -2.25
C MET A 154 -7.94 -16.41 -2.87
N ILE A 155 -8.33 -15.24 -3.37
CA ILE A 155 -9.67 -15.00 -3.90
C ILE A 155 -9.56 -14.33 -5.26
N PHE A 156 -10.18 -14.93 -6.27
CA PHE A 156 -10.22 -14.39 -7.63
C PHE A 156 -11.60 -14.59 -8.25
N ASP A 157 -11.93 -13.78 -9.25
CA ASP A 157 -13.22 -13.83 -9.92
C ASP A 157 -13.21 -14.71 -11.18
N THR A 158 -14.30 -15.45 -11.38
CA THR A 158 -14.42 -16.46 -12.43
C THR A 158 -14.97 -15.87 -13.73
N HIS A 159 -15.05 -16.69 -14.79
CA HIS A 159 -15.77 -16.32 -16.02
C HIS A 159 -17.25 -15.96 -15.81
N PHE A 160 -17.86 -16.37 -14.69
CA PHE A 160 -19.21 -15.95 -14.31
C PHE A 160 -19.11 -14.67 -13.49
N GLY A 161 -19.61 -13.56 -14.03
CA GLY A 161 -19.48 -12.20 -13.45
C GLY A 161 -20.19 -11.97 -12.10
N ASN A 162 -20.68 -13.00 -11.42
CA ASN A 162 -21.18 -12.97 -10.05
C ASN A 162 -20.58 -14.07 -9.15
N THR A 163 -19.56 -14.79 -9.60
CA THR A 163 -18.96 -15.92 -8.86
C THR A 163 -17.47 -15.70 -8.63
N LEU A 164 -17.03 -15.90 -7.39
CA LEU A 164 -15.63 -15.92 -6.97
C LEU A 164 -15.22 -17.33 -6.56
N GLU A 165 -13.99 -17.70 -6.88
CA GLU A 165 -13.33 -18.85 -6.27
C GLU A 165 -12.49 -18.40 -5.08
N VAL A 166 -12.59 -19.16 -3.99
CA VAL A 166 -11.75 -19.05 -2.81
C VAL A 166 -10.87 -20.29 -2.75
N TRP A 167 -9.56 -20.08 -2.71
CA TRP A 167 -8.55 -21.10 -2.56
C TRP A 167 -7.83 -20.91 -1.22
N ARG A 168 -7.49 -22.00 -0.56
CA ARG A 168 -6.84 -22.03 0.76
C ARG A 168 -5.49 -22.73 0.61
N ARG A 169 -4.44 -22.17 1.20
CA ARG A 169 -3.13 -22.82 1.24
C ARG A 169 -3.27 -24.20 1.89
N THR A 170 -2.77 -25.24 1.20
CA THR A 170 -3.01 -26.64 1.56
C THR A 170 -2.46 -27.04 2.93
N GLU A 171 -1.45 -26.33 3.42
CA GLU A 171 -0.90 -26.52 4.77
C GLU A 171 -1.88 -26.05 5.86
N ASP A 172 -2.56 -24.92 5.63
CA ASP A 172 -3.49 -24.30 6.58
C ASP A 172 -4.82 -25.06 6.69
N MET A 173 -5.27 -25.69 5.59
CA MET A 173 -6.45 -26.57 5.56
C MET A 173 -6.47 -27.59 6.71
N SER A 174 -5.29 -28.12 7.06
CA SER A 174 -5.14 -29.13 8.12
C SER A 174 -5.35 -28.59 9.54
N GLN A 175 -5.19 -27.28 9.72
CA GLN A 175 -5.39 -26.57 10.99
C GLN A 175 -6.86 -26.16 11.14
N ASP A 176 -7.45 -25.62 10.06
CA ASP A 176 -8.87 -25.22 10.02
C ASP A 176 -9.81 -26.42 10.27
N GLY A 177 -9.45 -27.61 9.75
CA GLY A 177 -10.23 -28.84 9.84
C GLY A 177 -10.45 -29.41 11.26
N GLN A 178 -9.83 -28.83 12.30
CA GLN A 178 -10.14 -29.21 13.70
C GLN A 178 -11.37 -28.49 14.28
N MET A 179 -11.94 -27.49 13.60
CA MET A 179 -13.11 -26.74 14.10
C MET A 179 -14.47 -27.24 13.60
N SER A 180 -14.52 -28.10 12.57
CA SER A 180 -15.76 -28.50 11.90
C SER A 180 -15.90 -30.01 11.77
N ASN A 181 -16.97 -30.60 12.32
CA ASN A 181 -17.33 -31.99 12.00
C ASN A 181 -17.69 -32.10 10.51
N PRO A 182 -17.13 -33.07 9.76
CA PRO A 182 -17.35 -33.15 8.31
C PRO A 182 -18.76 -33.66 7.98
N THR A 183 -19.48 -32.90 7.12
CA THR A 183 -20.67 -33.38 6.41
C THR A 183 -20.26 -34.02 5.07
N GLU A 184 -20.83 -35.18 4.76
CA GLU A 184 -20.30 -36.19 3.81
C GLU A 184 -20.25 -35.84 2.30
N ASN A 185 -20.39 -34.58 1.89
CA ASN A 185 -20.66 -34.22 0.48
C ASN A 185 -19.45 -33.76 -0.37
N GLU A 186 -18.22 -33.70 0.16
CA GLU A 186 -17.04 -33.17 -0.58
C GLU A 186 -16.25 -34.22 -1.38
N ALA A 187 -16.89 -35.31 -1.82
CA ALA A 187 -16.23 -36.47 -2.47
C ALA A 187 -16.40 -36.53 -4.01
N SER A 188 -16.26 -35.43 -4.75
CA SER A 188 -16.45 -35.42 -6.22
C SER A 188 -15.70 -34.34 -7.02
N GLN A 189 -14.43 -34.04 -6.72
CA GLN A 189 -13.61 -33.18 -7.61
C GLN A 189 -12.08 -33.40 -7.52
N GLN A 190 -11.62 -34.66 -7.62
CA GLN A 190 -10.21 -34.96 -7.95
C GLN A 190 -10.11 -35.50 -9.38
N VAL A 191 -9.83 -34.59 -10.33
CA VAL A 191 -9.48 -34.95 -11.72
C VAL A 191 -7.96 -35.06 -11.81
N SER A 192 -7.49 -36.20 -12.30
CA SER A 192 -6.10 -36.64 -12.38
C SER A 192 -5.08 -35.58 -12.83
N SER A 193 -4.09 -35.30 -11.96
CA SER A 193 -2.77 -34.82 -12.36
C SER A 193 -1.72 -35.90 -12.05
N THR A 194 -1.06 -36.42 -13.09
CA THR A 194 -0.10 -37.52 -12.95
C THR A 194 1.30 -37.02 -12.59
N ALA A 195 1.90 -37.66 -11.58
CA ALA A 195 3.34 -37.86 -11.44
C ALA A 195 4.26 -36.63 -11.19
N PHE A 196 3.91 -35.78 -10.22
CA PHE A 196 4.93 -35.14 -9.35
C PHE A 196 4.51 -35.23 -7.88
N SER A 197 5.43 -35.66 -7.01
CA SER A 197 5.17 -35.88 -5.57
C SER A 197 5.29 -34.59 -4.74
N THR A 198 4.88 -33.46 -5.32
CA THR A 198 4.79 -32.16 -4.64
C THR A 198 3.33 -31.92 -4.30
N ARG A 199 3.01 -31.76 -3.00
CA ARG A 199 1.68 -31.33 -2.58
C ARG A 199 1.39 -29.98 -3.24
N SER A 200 0.20 -29.85 -3.81
CA SER A 200 -0.31 -28.58 -4.34
C SER A 200 -0.28 -27.51 -3.24
N LEU A 201 0.14 -26.29 -3.58
CA LEU A 201 0.32 -25.19 -2.62
C LEU A 201 -1.04 -24.64 -2.17
N PHE A 202 -2.01 -24.58 -3.08
CA PHE A 202 -3.38 -24.12 -2.84
C PHE A 202 -4.43 -25.17 -3.23
N SER A 203 -5.35 -25.45 -2.32
CA SER A 203 -6.54 -26.26 -2.58
C SER A 203 -7.78 -25.37 -2.75
N LEU A 204 -8.71 -25.74 -3.64
CA LEU A 204 -10.02 -25.08 -3.71
C LEU A 204 -10.75 -25.21 -2.37
N TYR A 205 -11.26 -24.09 -1.85
CA TYR A 205 -11.87 -24.01 -0.52
C TYR A 205 -13.37 -23.75 -0.56
N ALA A 206 -13.81 -22.82 -1.42
CA ALA A 206 -15.22 -22.47 -1.60
C ALA A 206 -15.46 -21.80 -2.97
N GLU A 207 -16.70 -21.90 -3.45
CA GLU A 207 -17.22 -21.07 -4.53
C GLU A 207 -18.24 -20.09 -3.93
N ILE A 208 -17.99 -18.79 -4.04
CA ILE A 208 -18.90 -17.74 -3.54
C ILE A 208 -19.74 -17.22 -4.69
N ARG A 209 -21.06 -17.43 -4.61
CA ARG A 209 -22.04 -16.84 -5.53
C ARG A 209 -22.63 -15.57 -4.93
N CYS A 210 -22.22 -14.44 -5.48
CA CYS A 210 -22.76 -13.14 -5.11
C CYS A 210 -24.22 -12.99 -5.62
N PRO A 211 -25.13 -12.40 -4.83
CA PRO A 211 -26.51 -12.13 -5.26
C PRO A 211 -26.63 -11.21 -6.48
N ALA A 212 -25.59 -10.45 -6.81
CA ALA A 212 -25.55 -9.53 -7.93
C ALA A 212 -24.19 -9.61 -8.66
N SER A 213 -24.13 -9.00 -9.85
CA SER A 213 -22.88 -8.92 -10.61
C SER A 213 -21.79 -8.15 -9.83
N ILE A 214 -20.57 -8.65 -9.87
CA ILE A 214 -19.41 -8.17 -9.12
C ILE A 214 -18.68 -7.11 -9.93
N ARG A 215 -18.28 -6.01 -9.27
CA ARG A 215 -17.57 -4.90 -9.90
C ARG A 215 -16.19 -4.66 -9.32
N ALA A 216 -16.11 -4.62 -8.00
CA ALA A 216 -14.89 -4.48 -7.23
C ALA A 216 -15.04 -5.32 -5.96
N TYR A 217 -13.93 -5.86 -5.45
CA TYR A 217 -13.93 -6.51 -4.15
C TYR A 217 -12.58 -6.32 -3.48
N ARG A 218 -12.58 -6.45 -2.15
CA ARG A 218 -11.43 -6.25 -1.30
C ARG A 218 -11.48 -7.23 -0.15
N PHE A 219 -10.40 -7.97 0.05
CA PHE A 219 -10.28 -8.92 1.14
C PHE A 219 -9.34 -8.35 2.21
N VAL A 220 -9.82 -8.35 3.45
CA VAL A 220 -9.04 -8.09 4.66
C VAL A 220 -9.51 -9.09 5.69
N TYR A 221 -8.67 -10.08 6.00
CA TYR A 221 -9.06 -11.28 6.74
C TYR A 221 -9.80 -10.93 8.05
N PRO A 222 -10.92 -11.61 8.38
CA PRO A 222 -11.56 -12.73 7.68
C PRO A 222 -12.61 -12.30 6.62
N ILE A 223 -12.81 -11.00 6.38
CA ILE A 223 -13.96 -10.48 5.64
C ILE A 223 -13.58 -10.07 4.21
N LEU A 224 -14.34 -10.59 3.26
CA LEU A 224 -14.37 -10.12 1.88
C LEU A 224 -15.53 -9.13 1.70
N LEU A 225 -15.19 -7.91 1.27
CA LEU A 225 -16.14 -6.89 0.82
C LEU A 225 -16.30 -6.96 -0.70
N ILE A 226 -17.53 -7.06 -1.19
CA ILE A 226 -17.86 -7.13 -2.62
C ILE A 226 -18.80 -5.98 -2.98
N GLY A 227 -18.40 -5.07 -3.86
CA GLY A 227 -19.27 -4.05 -4.46
C GLY A 227 -19.94 -4.55 -5.75
N SER A 228 -21.25 -4.35 -5.89
CA SER A 228 -21.98 -4.72 -7.10
C SER A 228 -21.79 -3.73 -8.26
N MET A 229 -21.89 -4.23 -9.49
CA MET A 229 -22.00 -3.40 -10.69
C MET A 229 -23.41 -2.85 -10.93
N SER A 230 -24.45 -3.52 -10.41
CA SER A 230 -25.82 -3.33 -10.90
C SER A 230 -26.90 -3.20 -9.82
N SER A 231 -26.67 -3.67 -8.60
CA SER A 231 -27.69 -3.64 -7.54
C SER A 231 -27.63 -2.42 -6.62
N GLN A 232 -26.67 -1.50 -6.83
CA GLN A 232 -26.32 -0.44 -5.86
C GLN A 232 -26.18 -0.99 -4.43
N SER A 233 -25.50 -2.13 -4.28
CA SER A 233 -25.28 -2.77 -2.98
C SER A 233 -23.84 -3.26 -2.85
N ALA A 234 -23.38 -3.39 -1.61
CA ALA A 234 -22.19 -4.16 -1.28
C ALA A 234 -22.54 -5.33 -0.35
N PHE A 235 -21.76 -6.40 -0.40
CA PHE A 235 -21.95 -7.62 0.35
C PHE A 235 -20.69 -7.93 1.16
N LEU A 236 -20.86 -8.34 2.42
CA LEU A 236 -19.79 -8.78 3.29
C LEU A 236 -19.87 -10.30 3.43
N TRP A 237 -18.77 -10.98 3.13
CA TRP A 237 -18.63 -12.43 3.26
C TRP A 237 -17.55 -12.75 4.30
N ASP A 238 -17.90 -13.61 5.25
CA ASP A 238 -16.96 -14.26 6.15
C ASP A 238 -16.40 -15.48 5.42
N ILE A 239 -15.11 -15.42 5.10
CA ILE A 239 -14.46 -16.38 4.22
C ILE A 239 -14.22 -17.72 4.91
N PRO A 240 -13.62 -17.80 6.12
CA PRO A 240 -13.57 -19.05 6.90
C PRO A 240 -14.94 -19.69 7.11
N GLU A 241 -15.97 -18.91 7.43
CA GLU A 241 -17.31 -19.44 7.67
C GLU A 241 -18.13 -19.69 6.38
N LYS A 242 -17.53 -19.46 5.20
CA LYS A 242 -18.11 -19.64 3.86
C LYS A 242 -19.51 -18.98 3.68
N ARG A 243 -19.79 -17.87 4.37
CA ARG A 243 -21.16 -17.30 4.46
C ARG A 243 -21.20 -15.77 4.36
N MET A 244 -22.28 -15.25 3.78
CA MET A 244 -22.56 -13.82 3.78
C MET A 244 -22.95 -13.38 5.21
N VAL A 245 -22.23 -12.41 5.79
CA VAL A 245 -22.52 -11.86 7.13
C VAL A 245 -23.46 -10.66 7.08
N GLY A 246 -23.47 -9.90 5.98
CA GLY A 246 -24.35 -8.75 5.81
C GLY A 246 -24.29 -8.13 4.42
N SER A 247 -25.12 -7.13 4.21
CA SER A 247 -25.14 -6.30 3.01
C SER A 247 -25.37 -4.83 3.37
N ILE A 248 -24.88 -3.95 2.50
CA ILE A 248 -25.02 -2.49 2.55
C ILE A 248 -25.85 -2.09 1.34
N ASP A 249 -26.95 -1.38 1.56
CA ASP A 249 -27.69 -0.69 0.51
C ASP A 249 -27.03 0.69 0.26
N ILE A 250 -26.78 0.99 -1.00
CA ILE A 250 -26.05 2.17 -1.47
C ILE A 250 -26.91 2.97 -2.46
N SER A 251 -28.19 2.62 -2.60
CA SER A 251 -29.14 3.35 -3.46
C SER A 251 -29.42 4.78 -2.96
N SER A 252 -29.36 5.03 -1.64
CA SER A 252 -29.52 6.38 -1.07
C SER A 252 -28.38 7.32 -1.42
N ALA A 253 -27.16 6.78 -1.57
CA ALA A 253 -25.94 7.53 -1.84
C ALA A 253 -25.84 8.06 -3.28
N ASN A 254 -26.88 7.86 -4.09
CA ASN A 254 -26.94 8.25 -5.49
C ASN A 254 -25.73 7.73 -6.30
N MET A 255 -25.17 6.56 -5.90
CA MET A 255 -23.97 6.01 -6.53
C MET A 255 -24.28 5.45 -7.92
N ASP A 256 -23.74 6.08 -8.95
CA ASP A 256 -23.81 5.63 -10.36
C ASP A 256 -23.17 4.25 -10.52
N LEU A 257 -21.88 4.15 -10.19
CA LEU A 257 -21.06 2.96 -10.38
C LEU A 257 -19.97 2.89 -9.31
N ILE A 258 -19.86 1.75 -8.65
CA ILE A 258 -18.73 1.45 -7.77
C ILE A 258 -17.47 1.28 -8.65
N ASN A 259 -16.40 1.99 -8.34
CA ASN A 259 -15.09 1.84 -8.98
C ASN A 259 -14.09 1.10 -8.10
N TYR A 260 -14.14 1.36 -6.80
CA TYR A 260 -13.21 0.78 -5.83
C TYR A 260 -13.90 0.57 -4.48
N VAL A 261 -13.40 -0.39 -3.70
CA VAL A 261 -13.82 -0.62 -2.31
C VAL A 261 -12.59 -0.85 -1.44
N GLU A 262 -12.55 -0.25 -0.26
CA GLU A 262 -11.53 -0.52 0.77
C GLU A 262 -12.21 -0.85 2.10
N LYS A 263 -11.54 -1.63 2.94
CA LYS A 263 -12.02 -2.01 4.27
C LYS A 263 -10.92 -1.82 5.31
N THR A 264 -11.31 -1.33 6.48
CA THR A 264 -10.48 -1.28 7.69
C THR A 264 -11.07 -2.21 8.76
N GLU A 265 -10.58 -2.14 10.00
CA GLU A 265 -11.24 -2.80 11.14
C GLU A 265 -12.59 -2.14 11.49
N ARG A 266 -12.70 -0.82 11.28
CA ARG A 266 -13.81 0.03 11.76
C ARG A 266 -14.66 0.65 10.66
N HIS A 267 -14.20 0.60 9.41
CA HIS A 267 -14.82 1.33 8.31
C HIS A 267 -14.83 0.52 7.01
N ILE A 268 -15.86 0.74 6.21
CA ILE A 268 -15.93 0.35 4.79
C ILE A 268 -15.96 1.63 3.98
N LEU A 269 -15.17 1.68 2.91
CA LEU A 269 -15.09 2.79 1.99
C LEU A 269 -15.53 2.28 0.61
N ILE A 270 -16.53 2.93 0.01
CA ILE A 270 -17.05 2.60 -1.32
C ILE A 270 -16.88 3.83 -2.20
N LEU A 271 -16.09 3.71 -3.25
CA LEU A 271 -15.69 4.84 -4.10
C LEU A 271 -16.39 4.74 -5.45
N GLY A 272 -17.05 5.84 -5.84
CA GLY A 272 -17.69 5.99 -7.13
C GLY A 272 -16.82 6.68 -8.16
N LEU A 273 -17.47 7.36 -9.13
CA LEU A 273 -16.80 8.31 -10.01
C LEU A 273 -16.60 9.67 -9.31
N HIS A 274 -17.63 10.15 -8.63
CA HIS A 274 -17.70 11.52 -8.10
C HIS A 274 -17.49 11.63 -6.58
N TYR A 275 -17.90 10.61 -5.83
CA TYR A 275 -17.98 10.60 -4.35
C TYR A 275 -17.29 9.37 -3.75
N MET A 276 -16.95 9.47 -2.47
CA MET A 276 -16.58 8.33 -1.62
C MET A 276 -17.56 8.24 -0.46
N SER A 277 -18.21 7.09 -0.30
CA SER A 277 -19.08 6.79 0.82
C SER A 277 -18.37 5.95 1.88
N VAL A 278 -18.60 6.31 3.15
CA VAL A 278 -17.99 5.69 4.32
C VAL A 278 -19.07 5.11 5.21
N PHE A 279 -18.90 3.85 5.60
CA PHE A 279 -19.82 3.12 6.45
C PHE A 279 -19.06 2.60 7.68
N SER A 280 -19.61 2.80 8.88
CA SER A 280 -19.01 2.25 10.10
C SER A 280 -19.26 0.74 10.19
N LEU A 281 -18.21 -0.01 10.54
CA LEU A 281 -18.29 -1.40 10.95
C LEU A 281 -18.52 -1.44 12.47
N SER A 282 -19.72 -1.85 12.88
CA SER A 282 -19.93 -2.31 14.25
C SER A 282 -18.97 -3.47 14.55
N PRO A 283 -18.21 -3.44 15.67
CA PRO A 283 -17.37 -4.58 16.08
C PRO A 283 -18.19 -5.83 16.42
N HIS A 284 -19.52 -5.70 16.49
CA HIS A 284 -20.47 -6.78 16.62
C HIS A 284 -21.30 -6.87 15.32
N LEU A 285 -20.73 -7.50 14.30
CA LEU A 285 -21.47 -7.96 13.12
C LEU A 285 -22.23 -9.24 13.49
N ASP A 286 -23.44 -9.09 14.04
CA ASP A 286 -24.36 -10.20 14.26
C ASP A 286 -24.66 -10.91 12.91
N PRO A 287 -24.47 -12.24 12.79
CA PRO A 287 -24.75 -13.00 11.58
C PRO A 287 -26.16 -12.73 11.01
N GLY A 288 -26.21 -12.18 9.79
CA GLY A 288 -27.48 -11.94 9.07
C GLY A 288 -28.19 -10.65 9.45
N ARG A 289 -27.59 -9.79 10.27
CA ARG A 289 -28.07 -8.42 10.47
C ARG A 289 -27.79 -7.61 9.21
N GLN A 290 -28.86 -7.25 8.49
CA GLN A 290 -28.76 -6.22 7.45
C GLN A 290 -28.21 -4.94 8.10
N LEU A 291 -27.13 -4.40 7.54
CA LEU A 291 -26.61 -3.09 7.98
C LEU A 291 -27.59 -2.04 7.45
N HIS A 292 -28.65 -1.80 8.21
CA HIS A 292 -29.53 -0.66 7.98
C HIS A 292 -28.69 0.62 7.99
N PRO A 293 -28.95 1.59 7.10
CA PRO A 293 -28.23 2.85 7.10
C PRO A 293 -28.47 3.55 8.45
N PRO A 294 -27.40 3.90 9.17
CA PRO A 294 -27.15 5.34 9.30
C PRO A 294 -25.67 5.77 9.35
N TYR A 295 -25.50 7.07 9.05
CA TYR A 295 -24.41 8.03 9.37
C TYR A 295 -23.44 8.43 8.23
N HIS A 296 -23.77 9.53 7.53
CA HIS A 296 -23.10 10.86 7.47
C HIS A 296 -23.16 11.78 6.18
N THR A 297 -24.21 11.82 5.33
CA THR A 297 -24.16 12.47 3.99
C THR A 297 -23.72 13.92 3.99
N LEU A 298 -22.50 14.12 3.50
CA LEU A 298 -21.93 15.38 3.07
C LEU A 298 -22.50 15.70 1.68
N ASN A 299 -23.67 16.32 1.68
CA ASN A 299 -24.06 17.22 0.59
C ASN A 299 -23.84 18.64 1.10
N ILE A 300 -22.92 19.38 0.48
CA ILE A 300 -22.66 20.79 0.76
C ILE A 300 -23.31 21.63 -0.35
N PRO A 301 -24.11 22.68 -0.04
CA PRO A 301 -25.18 22.81 0.94
C PRO A 301 -26.57 22.51 0.29
N SER A 302 -27.64 22.15 0.99
CA SER A 302 -28.13 22.75 2.24
C SER A 302 -28.91 21.76 3.12
N VAL A 303 -28.74 21.93 4.44
CA VAL A 303 -29.09 21.06 5.58
C VAL A 303 -30.54 21.31 6.08
N PRO A 304 -31.24 20.43 6.84
CA PRO A 304 -31.08 18.99 7.22
C PRO A 304 -32.31 18.12 6.78
N PRO A 305 -32.49 16.84 7.20
CA PRO A 305 -31.59 15.72 7.59
C PRO A 305 -31.78 14.49 6.62
N SER A 306 -31.21 13.28 6.71
CA SER A 306 -30.00 12.66 7.34
C SER A 306 -29.97 11.15 6.93
N THR A 307 -28.87 10.42 6.71
CA THR A 307 -27.42 10.72 6.56
C THR A 307 -26.65 9.40 6.23
N GLU A 308 -25.78 9.37 5.23
CA GLU A 308 -24.72 8.39 4.86
C GLU A 308 -23.51 9.09 4.13
N PHE A 309 -22.24 9.02 4.57
CA PHE A 309 -21.13 9.94 4.15
C PHE A 309 -20.84 10.06 2.63
N VAL A 310 -20.39 11.25 2.16
CA VAL A 310 -19.99 11.56 0.76
C VAL A 310 -18.87 12.62 0.72
N LEU A 311 -17.64 12.28 0.31
CA LEU A 311 -16.55 13.27 0.21
C LEU A 311 -16.68 14.12 -1.08
N ASP A 312 -17.36 15.27 -1.03
CA ASP A 312 -17.54 16.19 -2.17
C ASP A 312 -16.37 17.17 -2.32
N LEU A 313 -15.42 16.76 -3.16
CA LEU A 313 -14.23 17.54 -3.48
C LEU A 313 -14.51 18.72 -4.43
N SER A 314 -15.73 18.90 -4.95
CA SER A 314 -16.01 19.77 -6.10
C SER A 314 -16.16 21.26 -5.79
N LEU A 315 -16.35 21.66 -4.52
CA LEU A 315 -16.73 23.04 -4.17
C LEU A 315 -15.75 23.79 -3.24
N ASP A 316 -15.03 23.14 -2.31
CA ASP A 316 -14.22 23.86 -1.29
C ASP A 316 -12.68 23.85 -1.52
N PHE A 317 -12.16 23.12 -2.52
CA PHE A 317 -10.71 23.09 -2.81
C PHE A 317 -10.17 24.33 -3.55
N LEU A 318 -11.00 25.35 -3.76
CA LEU A 318 -10.67 26.55 -4.54
C LEU A 318 -9.65 27.52 -3.86
N GLU A 319 -9.35 27.36 -2.56
CA GLU A 319 -8.35 28.19 -1.85
C GLU A 319 -7.38 27.45 -0.90
N LEU A 320 -7.51 26.13 -0.73
CA LEU A 320 -6.66 25.33 0.16
C LEU A 320 -5.48 24.68 -0.59
N GLN A 321 -4.34 25.39 -0.59
CA GLN A 321 -2.98 24.88 -0.80
C GLN A 321 -2.79 23.78 -1.88
N CYS A 322 -3.32 23.96 -3.09
CA CYS A 322 -2.93 23.15 -4.24
C CYS A 322 -1.40 23.24 -4.47
N LEU A 323 -0.68 22.15 -4.21
CA LEU A 323 0.75 22.03 -4.49
C LEU A 323 0.94 21.39 -5.88
N THR A 324 1.25 22.21 -6.88
CA THR A 324 1.49 21.77 -8.27
C THR A 324 2.87 21.13 -8.45
N LEU A 325 2.92 19.89 -8.94
CA LEU A 325 4.14 19.10 -8.97
C LEU A 325 5.15 19.47 -10.08
N GLU A 326 5.81 20.64 -10.01
CA GLU A 326 6.93 20.98 -10.91
C GLU A 326 8.18 20.10 -10.64
N THR A 327 8.44 19.09 -11.48
CA THR A 327 9.70 18.34 -11.43
C THR A 327 10.88 19.16 -11.96
N ARG A 328 11.40 20.11 -11.18
CA ARG A 328 12.62 20.86 -11.52
C ARG A 328 13.86 19.97 -11.47
N THR A 329 14.16 19.27 -12.57
CA THR A 329 15.49 18.70 -12.82
C THR A 329 16.52 19.81 -12.89
N ARG A 330 17.16 20.14 -11.75
CA ARG A 330 18.39 20.93 -11.72
C ARG A 330 19.50 20.17 -12.47
N ARG A 331 19.56 20.37 -13.79
CA ARG A 331 20.72 20.03 -14.62
C ARG A 331 21.89 20.91 -14.18
N THR A 332 22.56 20.53 -13.10
CA THR A 332 23.88 21.08 -12.78
C THR A 332 24.81 20.76 -13.96
N ARG A 333 25.19 21.79 -14.73
CA ARG A 333 26.27 21.72 -15.74
C ARG A 333 27.57 21.33 -15.02
N ARG A 334 27.80 20.04 -14.83
CA ARG A 334 29.08 19.50 -14.34
C ARG A 334 29.80 18.79 -15.48
N SER A 335 31.08 19.14 -15.58
CA SER A 335 32.03 18.79 -16.63
C SER A 335 32.00 17.32 -17.05
N ARG A 336 32.13 17.07 -18.36
CA ARG A 336 32.50 15.75 -18.91
C ARG A 336 33.88 15.33 -18.38
N ARG A 337 33.95 14.30 -17.53
CA ARG A 337 34.96 13.21 -17.54
C ARG A 337 34.91 12.38 -16.24
N SER A 338 34.21 11.25 -16.30
CA SER A 338 34.62 9.96 -15.71
C SER A 338 33.48 8.96 -15.94
N GLU A 339 33.79 7.82 -16.54
CA GLU A 339 32.94 6.64 -16.45
C GLU A 339 33.12 6.04 -15.05
N GLY A 340 32.03 5.63 -14.42
CA GLY A 340 32.03 5.11 -13.05
C GLY A 340 30.67 5.35 -12.39
N HIS A 341 29.96 4.26 -12.11
CA HIS A 341 28.63 4.17 -11.48
C HIS A 341 27.78 5.45 -11.39
N LEU A 342 26.70 5.48 -12.18
CA LEU A 342 25.59 6.42 -11.99
C LEU A 342 25.01 6.28 -10.57
N SER A 343 25.45 7.15 -9.67
CA SER A 343 24.78 7.39 -8.38
C SER A 343 23.30 7.66 -8.62
N PRO A 344 22.37 7.08 -7.83
CA PRO A 344 20.95 7.41 -7.91
C PRO A 344 20.75 8.93 -7.88
N MET A 345 20.10 9.47 -8.91
CA MET A 345 19.77 10.89 -8.94
C MET A 345 18.74 11.18 -7.84
N ARG A 346 19.20 11.73 -6.72
CA ARG A 346 18.33 12.29 -5.69
C ARG A 346 17.51 13.45 -6.26
N LYS A 347 16.29 13.17 -6.68
CA LYS A 347 15.21 14.14 -6.76
C LYS A 347 14.47 14.14 -5.42
N ALA A 348 14.99 14.89 -4.45
CA ALA A 348 14.15 15.34 -3.34
C ALA A 348 13.39 16.56 -3.85
N ILE A 349 12.07 16.44 -4.00
CA ILE A 349 11.22 17.59 -4.32
C ILE A 349 10.81 18.21 -2.99
N VAL A 350 11.10 19.50 -2.83
CA VAL A 350 10.75 20.28 -1.63
C VAL A 350 9.67 21.25 -2.05
N TRP A 351 8.55 21.21 -1.35
CA TRP A 351 7.37 22.02 -1.63
C TRP A 351 7.39 23.33 -0.86
N GLU A 352 7.02 24.41 -1.53
CA GLU A 352 6.66 25.71 -0.95
C GLU A 352 5.29 26.08 -1.53
N THR A 353 4.41 26.65 -0.69
CA THR A 353 3.03 26.96 -1.06
C THR A 353 2.94 28.27 -1.84
N GLU A 354 2.97 28.20 -3.17
CA GLU A 354 2.59 29.33 -4.04
C GLU A 354 1.27 29.03 -4.76
N GLY A 355 0.25 29.87 -4.53
CA GLY A 355 -1.09 29.67 -5.08
C GLY A 355 -1.12 29.78 -6.60
N THR A 356 -1.29 28.65 -7.27
CA THR A 356 -1.40 28.56 -8.73
C THR A 356 -2.79 28.07 -9.13
N ARG A 357 -3.44 28.79 -10.06
CA ARG A 357 -4.74 28.41 -10.62
C ARG A 357 -4.56 27.31 -11.66
N ALA A 358 -5.12 26.13 -11.40
CA ALA A 358 -5.42 25.17 -12.43
C ALA A 358 -6.80 25.51 -13.04
N GLU A 359 -6.83 26.01 -14.29
CA GLU A 359 -8.08 26.23 -15.02
C GLU A 359 -8.65 24.89 -15.52
N GLY A 360 -9.27 24.15 -14.62
CA GLY A 360 -10.23 23.11 -14.99
C GLY A 360 -11.50 23.77 -15.53
N ALA A 361 -12.11 23.18 -16.56
CA ALA A 361 -13.40 23.63 -17.07
C ALA A 361 -14.51 23.31 -16.05
N ILE A 362 -14.84 24.28 -15.19
CA ILE A 362 -15.93 24.18 -14.23
C ILE A 362 -17.25 24.21 -14.99
N PHE A 363 -17.79 23.03 -15.31
CA PHE A 363 -19.22 22.88 -15.54
C PHE A 363 -19.93 22.98 -14.19
N ALA A 364 -21.12 23.59 -14.16
CA ALA A 364 -21.81 24.01 -12.94
C ALA A 364 -22.45 22.88 -12.10
N SER A 365 -21.91 21.66 -12.17
CA SER A 365 -22.37 20.50 -11.41
C SER A 365 -21.29 19.41 -11.36
N THR A 366 -20.71 19.19 -10.18
CA THR A 366 -19.90 18.02 -9.77
C THR A 366 -18.62 17.72 -10.58
N ILE A 367 -17.46 17.72 -9.91
CA ILE A 367 -16.18 17.31 -10.52
C ILE A 367 -16.07 15.77 -10.53
N ASP A 368 -15.73 15.18 -11.68
CA ASP A 368 -15.41 13.75 -11.82
C ASP A 368 -13.94 13.50 -11.46
N TYR A 369 -13.69 13.05 -10.23
CA TYR A 369 -12.34 12.67 -9.82
C TYR A 369 -11.92 11.34 -10.44
N SER A 370 -12.86 10.44 -10.73
CA SER A 370 -12.61 9.10 -11.21
C SER A 370 -11.54 8.41 -10.35
N PHE A 371 -11.88 8.18 -9.08
CA PHE A 371 -10.98 7.55 -8.12
C PHE A 371 -10.44 6.20 -8.64
N THR A 372 -9.14 5.97 -8.46
CA THR A 372 -8.44 4.78 -8.94
C THR A 372 -8.13 3.77 -7.84
N ALA A 373 -7.85 4.26 -6.64
CA ALA A 373 -7.60 3.44 -5.46
C ALA A 373 -7.82 4.26 -4.18
N ALA A 374 -8.10 3.54 -3.10
CA ALA A 374 -8.04 4.02 -1.72
C ALA A 374 -7.24 3.02 -0.89
N HIS A 375 -6.34 3.49 -0.04
CA HIS A 375 -5.70 2.65 0.96
C HIS A 375 -5.61 3.36 2.30
N VAL A 376 -5.88 2.60 3.35
CA VAL A 376 -5.82 3.06 4.73
C VAL A 376 -4.56 2.53 5.39
N SER A 377 -3.90 3.40 6.15
CA SER A 377 -2.82 3.07 7.07
C SER A 377 -3.31 3.08 8.52
N GLU A 378 -2.41 2.86 9.49
CA GLU A 378 -2.76 2.88 10.92
C GLU A 378 -3.41 4.20 11.39
N GLY A 379 -3.12 5.33 10.72
CA GLY A 379 -3.68 6.65 11.07
C GLY A 379 -4.22 7.48 9.90
N ASP A 380 -3.72 7.28 8.68
CA ASP A 380 -4.03 8.15 7.53
C ASP A 380 -4.70 7.37 6.39
N LEU A 381 -5.65 8.00 5.70
CA LEU A 381 -6.28 7.50 4.47
C LEU A 381 -5.67 8.20 3.25
N ILE A 382 -5.34 7.44 2.21
CA ILE A 382 -4.80 7.98 0.96
C ILE A 382 -5.67 7.53 -0.21
N LEU A 383 -6.11 8.50 -1.01
CA LEU A 383 -6.94 8.33 -2.19
C LEU A 383 -6.19 8.80 -3.43
N THR A 384 -6.31 8.08 -4.55
CA THR A 384 -5.73 8.47 -5.84
C THR A 384 -6.79 8.60 -6.92
N SER A 385 -6.56 9.48 -7.89
CA SER A 385 -7.54 9.81 -8.93
C SER A 385 -6.97 9.79 -10.35
N ARG A 386 -7.83 9.57 -11.36
CA ARG A 386 -7.42 9.66 -12.78
C ARG A 386 -7.07 11.08 -13.20
N LEU A 387 -7.51 12.10 -12.45
CA LEU A 387 -7.13 13.49 -12.66
C LEU A 387 -5.71 13.82 -12.15
N GLY A 388 -4.98 12.86 -11.57
CA GLY A 388 -3.64 13.10 -11.00
C GLY A 388 -3.68 13.72 -9.59
N LYS A 389 -4.87 13.84 -8.97
CA LYS A 389 -4.99 14.25 -7.57
C LYS A 389 -4.66 13.09 -6.64
N ILE A 390 -3.98 13.40 -5.54
CA ILE A 390 -3.80 12.50 -4.41
C ILE A 390 -4.33 13.21 -3.18
N PHE A 391 -5.30 12.59 -2.50
CA PHE A 391 -5.84 13.10 -1.24
C PHE A 391 -5.24 12.30 -0.09
N ILE A 392 -4.79 12.98 0.94
CA ILE A 392 -4.22 12.40 2.15
C ILE A 392 -5.03 12.96 3.31
N VAL A 393 -5.90 12.14 3.89
CA VAL A 393 -6.71 12.50 5.07
C VAL A 393 -5.96 12.00 6.30
N LEU A 394 -5.36 12.94 7.03
CA LEU A 394 -4.60 12.69 8.25
C LEU A 394 -5.53 12.41 9.43
N ASP A 395 -5.21 11.41 10.25
CA ASP A 395 -6.09 10.96 11.34
C ASP A 395 -7.54 10.77 10.84
N TYR A 396 -7.69 9.89 9.84
CA TYR A 396 -8.94 9.73 9.10
C TYR A 396 -10.10 9.28 10.00
N ALA A 397 -9.80 8.60 11.12
CA ALA A 397 -10.78 8.19 12.10
C ALA A 397 -11.44 9.40 12.77
N SER A 398 -10.64 10.39 13.21
CA SER A 398 -11.17 11.64 13.75
C SER A 398 -12.00 12.42 12.73
N VAL A 399 -11.63 12.39 11.44
CA VAL A 399 -12.40 13.05 10.36
C VAL A 399 -13.74 12.34 10.10
N PHE A 400 -13.79 11.02 10.25
CA PHE A 400 -15.04 10.26 10.12
C PHE A 400 -15.95 10.41 11.36
N GLU A 401 -15.38 10.66 12.54
CA GLU A 401 -16.13 10.97 13.76
C GLU A 401 -16.61 12.44 13.81
N ASP A 402 -15.81 13.38 13.32
CA ASP A 402 -16.13 14.81 13.19
C ASP A 402 -15.75 15.35 11.78
N PRO A 403 -16.69 15.34 10.82
CA PRO A 403 -16.46 15.85 9.47
C PRO A 403 -16.06 17.33 9.40
N SER A 404 -16.26 18.13 10.45
CA SER A 404 -15.79 19.53 10.45
C SER A 404 -14.26 19.65 10.43
N LEU A 405 -13.55 18.56 10.75
CA LEU A 405 -12.09 18.46 10.67
C LEU A 405 -11.56 18.25 9.24
N GLU A 406 -12.41 17.90 8.26
CA GLU A 406 -11.99 17.47 6.91
C GLU A 406 -11.04 18.47 6.24
N SER A 407 -11.40 19.76 6.20
CA SER A 407 -10.63 20.82 5.53
C SER A 407 -9.27 21.09 6.18
N LEU A 408 -9.11 20.72 7.46
CA LEU A 408 -7.89 20.89 8.24
C LEU A 408 -6.99 19.64 8.21
N HIS A 409 -7.59 18.46 8.03
CA HIS A 409 -6.93 17.17 8.05
C HIS A 409 -6.61 16.63 6.64
N THR A 410 -7.24 17.17 5.60
CA THR A 410 -7.07 16.72 4.20
C THR A 410 -6.03 17.55 3.45
N ILE A 411 -5.07 16.86 2.84
CA ILE A 411 -4.06 17.43 1.95
C ILE A 411 -4.35 16.94 0.53
N CYS A 412 -4.47 17.86 -0.43
CA CYS A 412 -4.55 17.53 -1.86
C CYS A 412 -3.21 17.83 -2.56
N LEU A 413 -2.59 16.80 -3.14
CA LEU A 413 -1.41 16.93 -4.00
C LEU A 413 -1.81 16.88 -5.47
N ASP A 414 -1.26 17.76 -6.29
CA ASP A 414 -1.57 17.84 -7.71
C ASP A 414 -0.42 17.30 -8.57
N VAL A 415 -0.55 16.04 -9.00
CA VAL A 415 0.41 15.37 -9.88
C VAL A 415 0.00 15.59 -11.33
N ILE A 416 0.95 16.04 -12.16
CA ILE A 416 0.76 16.32 -13.59
C ILE A 416 0.21 15.11 -14.39
N GLU A 417 0.33 13.90 -13.84
CA GLU A 417 -0.05 12.65 -14.48
C GLU A 417 -1.10 11.89 -13.66
N PRO A 418 -2.04 11.19 -14.32
CA PRO A 418 -2.97 10.27 -13.65
C PRO A 418 -2.23 9.25 -12.77
N VAL A 419 -2.78 9.00 -11.58
CA VAL A 419 -2.26 7.99 -10.64
C VAL A 419 -3.15 6.76 -10.73
N PHE A 420 -2.60 5.62 -11.16
CA PHE A 420 -3.41 4.43 -11.51
C PHE A 420 -3.53 3.39 -10.41
N ASN A 421 -2.46 3.20 -9.65
CA ASN A 421 -2.40 2.20 -8.59
C ASN A 421 -1.76 2.84 -7.36
N LEU A 422 -2.25 2.43 -6.21
CA LEU A 422 -1.73 2.73 -4.89
C LEU A 422 -1.53 1.39 -4.16
N THR A 423 -0.59 1.34 -3.25
CA THR A 423 -0.49 0.33 -2.19
C THR A 423 0.11 1.01 -0.95
N PHE A 424 -0.15 0.46 0.23
CA PHE A 424 0.45 0.94 1.45
C PHE A 424 1.23 -0.20 2.11
N SER A 425 2.50 0.03 2.43
CA SER A 425 3.33 -0.95 3.12
C SER A 425 4.38 -0.27 3.98
N TYR A 426 4.62 -0.83 5.17
CA TYR A 426 5.70 -0.41 6.07
C TYR A 426 5.78 1.11 6.31
N GLY A 427 4.63 1.74 6.57
CA GLY A 427 4.54 3.18 6.80
C GLY A 427 4.89 4.01 5.55
N SER A 428 4.67 3.49 4.34
CA SER A 428 4.90 4.20 3.08
C SER A 428 3.79 3.90 2.07
N ALA A 429 3.24 4.96 1.50
CA ALA A 429 2.37 4.88 0.33
C ALA A 429 3.24 4.79 -0.93
N VAL A 430 2.99 3.78 -1.76
CA VAL A 430 3.66 3.59 -3.05
C VAL A 430 2.62 3.63 -4.15
N PHE A 431 2.84 4.48 -5.15
CA PHE A 431 1.92 4.64 -6.27
C PHE A 431 2.64 4.83 -7.60
N SER A 432 1.94 4.53 -8.68
CA SER A 432 2.45 4.64 -10.06
C SER A 432 1.66 5.67 -10.87
N THR A 433 2.39 6.64 -11.43
CA THR A 433 1.89 7.50 -12.52
C THR A 433 2.19 6.83 -13.87
N ARG A 434 2.01 7.56 -14.99
CA ARG A 434 2.43 7.08 -16.33
C ARG A 434 3.94 6.92 -16.45
N THR A 435 4.71 7.79 -15.80
CA THR A 435 6.16 7.87 -16.00
C THR A 435 7.00 7.67 -14.74
N GLN A 436 6.39 7.64 -13.56
CA GLN A 436 7.10 7.59 -12.28
C GLN A 436 6.45 6.60 -11.32
N VAL A 437 7.30 5.92 -10.55
CA VAL A 437 6.93 5.32 -9.27
C VAL A 437 7.29 6.32 -8.19
N LEU A 438 6.33 6.63 -7.34
CA LEU A 438 6.44 7.63 -6.28
C LEU A 438 6.15 6.98 -4.91
N ILE A 439 6.88 7.43 -3.90
CA ILE A 439 6.83 6.92 -2.53
C ILE A 439 6.64 8.13 -1.60
N ILE A 440 5.62 8.07 -0.75
CA ILE A 440 5.39 9.02 0.36
C ILE A 440 5.47 8.23 1.67
N PRO A 441 6.55 8.35 2.45
CA PRO A 441 6.60 7.81 3.80
C PRO A 441 5.60 8.54 4.70
N SER A 442 4.81 7.82 5.51
CA SER A 442 3.88 8.42 6.49
C SER A 442 4.61 9.37 7.44
N GLY A 443 5.79 8.99 7.90
CA GLY A 443 6.67 9.84 8.71
C GLY A 443 7.31 11.03 7.97
N SER A 444 6.89 11.35 6.74
CA SER A 444 7.18 12.61 6.03
C SER A 444 5.94 13.51 5.85
N LEU A 445 4.75 13.06 6.29
CA LEU A 445 3.54 13.86 6.31
C LEU A 445 3.64 14.93 7.43
N PRO A 446 3.10 16.14 7.22
CA PRO A 446 3.07 17.17 8.26
C PRO A 446 2.14 16.74 9.40
N LYS A 447 2.40 17.20 10.62
CA LYS A 447 1.47 16.93 11.73
C LYS A 447 0.29 17.89 11.62
N ILE A 448 -0.89 17.43 12.04
CA ILE A 448 -2.11 18.25 12.13
C ILE A 448 -1.86 19.58 12.87
N GLN A 449 -1.01 19.58 13.90
CA GLN A 449 -0.63 20.79 14.63
C GLN A 449 0.16 21.81 13.78
N ASP A 450 1.03 21.33 12.88
CA ASP A 450 1.79 22.18 11.96
C ASP A 450 0.85 22.81 10.92
N ILE A 451 -0.17 22.06 10.47
CA ILE A 451 -1.22 22.55 9.56
C ILE A 451 -2.08 23.60 10.29
N ARG A 452 -2.53 23.32 11.52
CA ARG A 452 -3.28 24.28 12.37
C ARG A 452 -2.54 25.61 12.50
N GLU A 453 -1.26 25.58 12.85
CA GLU A 453 -0.46 26.81 12.96
C GLU A 453 -0.32 27.52 11.59
N SER A 454 -0.14 26.77 10.50
CA SER A 454 -0.04 27.33 9.15
C SER A 454 -1.33 28.03 8.70
N VAL A 455 -2.50 27.43 8.97
CA VAL A 455 -3.83 28.01 8.70
C VAL A 455 -4.07 29.24 9.58
N SER A 456 -3.90 29.15 10.89
CA SER A 456 -4.10 30.28 11.81
C SER A 456 -3.21 31.48 11.47
N ARG A 457 -2.00 31.25 10.94
CA ARG A 457 -1.13 32.32 10.44
C ARG A 457 -1.68 32.98 9.17
N LYS A 458 -2.17 32.19 8.20
CA LYS A 458 -2.82 32.69 6.98
C LYS A 458 -4.02 33.58 7.33
N GLU A 459 -4.87 33.12 8.26
CA GLU A 459 -6.04 33.89 8.75
C GLU A 459 -5.64 35.19 9.46
N ALA A 460 -4.53 35.18 10.21
CA ALA A 460 -3.96 36.37 10.84
C ALA A 460 -3.23 37.33 9.86
N GLY A 461 -3.27 37.07 8.55
CA GLY A 461 -2.55 37.85 7.53
C GLY A 461 -1.02 37.68 7.57
N LEU A 462 -0.52 36.66 8.28
CA LEU A 462 0.89 36.31 8.35
C LEU A 462 1.25 35.27 7.28
N PRO A 463 2.53 35.19 6.87
CA PRO A 463 3.00 34.08 6.03
C PRO A 463 2.73 32.73 6.71
N SER A 464 2.15 31.81 5.94
CA SER A 464 1.94 30.41 6.31
C SER A 464 3.26 29.72 6.65
N LEU A 465 3.21 28.71 7.50
CA LEU A 465 4.37 27.84 7.72
C LEU A 465 4.55 26.91 6.51
N PRO A 466 5.79 26.69 6.04
CA PRO A 466 6.05 25.77 4.94
C PRO A 466 5.81 24.33 5.40
N LEU A 467 4.70 23.74 4.93
CA LEU A 467 4.42 22.32 5.11
C LEU A 467 5.30 21.53 4.15
N LYS A 468 6.13 20.63 4.69
CA LYS A 468 7.07 19.84 3.89
C LYS A 468 6.62 18.39 3.84
N ILE A 469 6.25 17.92 2.65
CA ILE A 469 6.03 16.50 2.34
C ILE A 469 7.23 16.00 1.54
N GLU A 470 7.80 14.86 1.94
CA GLU A 470 8.93 14.26 1.20
C GLU A 470 8.40 13.16 0.26
N ILE A 471 8.39 13.47 -1.05
CA ILE A 471 8.03 12.53 -2.11
C ILE A 471 9.33 12.04 -2.79
N TYR A 472 9.49 10.72 -2.87
CA TYR A 472 10.64 10.08 -3.49
C TYR A 472 10.23 9.40 -4.80
N SER A 473 11.03 9.59 -5.85
CA SER A 473 10.84 8.94 -7.14
C SER A 473 11.87 7.82 -7.31
N CYS A 474 11.41 6.61 -7.63
CA CYS A 474 12.30 5.53 -8.04
C CYS A 474 12.87 5.86 -9.44
N SER A 475 14.17 6.16 -9.49
CA SER A 475 14.88 6.33 -10.75
C SER A 475 14.84 5.03 -11.58
N ASN A 476 14.85 5.17 -12.91
CA ASN A 476 14.89 4.07 -13.90
C ASN A 476 13.54 3.38 -14.19
N VAL A 477 12.42 4.06 -13.98
CA VAL A 477 11.14 3.72 -14.62
C VAL A 477 11.09 4.41 -15.99
N SER A 478 10.73 3.69 -17.06
CA SER A 478 10.51 4.32 -18.36
C SER A 478 9.11 4.95 -18.44
N ALA A 479 9.01 6.05 -19.19
CA ALA A 479 7.76 6.78 -19.39
C ALA A 479 6.66 5.96 -20.11
N GLY A 480 7.03 4.91 -20.85
CA GLY A 480 6.09 4.03 -21.54
C GLY A 480 5.69 2.80 -20.73
N ALA A 481 6.56 2.30 -19.86
CA ALA A 481 6.33 1.01 -19.19
C ALA A 481 5.40 1.10 -17.97
N ALA A 482 5.38 2.25 -17.27
CA ALA A 482 4.47 2.48 -16.15
C ALA A 482 3.05 2.92 -16.59
N LEU A 483 2.89 3.43 -17.83
CA LEU A 483 1.58 3.76 -18.43
C LEU A 483 0.58 2.60 -18.38
N GLU A 484 1.07 1.37 -18.45
CA GLU A 484 0.26 0.15 -18.51
C GLU A 484 0.42 -0.71 -17.24
N CYS A 485 0.95 -0.12 -16.16
CA CYS A 485 1.02 -0.73 -14.85
C CYS A 485 -0.39 -1.00 -14.33
N SER A 486 -0.76 -2.28 -14.28
CA SER A 486 -2.08 -2.75 -13.83
C SER A 486 -2.13 -3.17 -12.37
N SER A 487 -0.99 -3.14 -11.66
CA SER A 487 -0.90 -3.52 -10.25
C SER A 487 0.41 -3.01 -9.66
N VAL A 488 0.31 -2.45 -8.45
CA VAL A 488 1.46 -2.27 -7.55
C VAL A 488 1.20 -3.08 -6.28
N GLN A 489 2.25 -3.66 -5.71
CA GLN A 489 2.27 -4.21 -4.36
C GLN A 489 3.56 -3.77 -3.66
N ALA A 490 3.55 -3.77 -2.33
CA ALA A 490 4.76 -3.56 -1.55
C ALA A 490 4.76 -4.45 -0.31
N ASP A 491 5.91 -5.03 -0.01
CA ASP A 491 6.19 -5.69 1.27
C ASP A 491 7.20 -4.82 2.06
N ARG A 492 7.73 -5.31 3.19
CA ARG A 492 8.64 -4.51 4.03
C ARG A 492 9.94 -4.10 3.34
N THR A 493 10.35 -4.78 2.27
CA THR A 493 11.61 -4.54 1.56
C THR A 493 11.48 -4.20 0.10
N ARG A 494 10.38 -4.56 -0.54
CA ARG A 494 10.23 -4.52 -1.99
C ARG A 494 8.99 -3.75 -2.39
N ALA A 495 9.11 -2.96 -3.44
CA ALA A 495 7.97 -2.54 -4.24
C ALA A 495 7.95 -3.32 -5.55
N MET A 496 6.78 -3.83 -5.94
CA MET A 496 6.59 -4.70 -7.10
C MET A 496 5.53 -4.12 -8.04
N PHE A 497 5.82 -4.12 -9.35
CA PHE A 497 5.00 -3.47 -10.36
C PHE A 497 4.75 -4.39 -11.55
N ALA A 498 3.51 -4.48 -12.02
CA ALA A 498 3.24 -5.04 -13.34
C ALA A 498 3.81 -4.09 -14.40
N TYR A 499 4.75 -4.54 -15.23
CA TYR A 499 5.61 -3.63 -15.99
C TYR A 499 5.80 -4.10 -17.43
N ASN A 500 5.47 -3.26 -18.41
CA ASN A 500 5.63 -3.57 -19.83
C ASN A 500 7.11 -3.50 -20.23
N THR A 501 7.74 -4.66 -20.48
CA THR A 501 9.14 -4.77 -20.89
C THR A 501 9.40 -4.21 -22.29
N ARG A 502 8.38 -4.10 -23.16
CA ARG A 502 8.50 -3.53 -24.51
C ARG A 502 8.75 -2.03 -24.49
N ALA A 503 8.21 -1.34 -23.49
CA ALA A 503 8.16 0.11 -23.45
C ALA A 503 9.33 0.73 -22.67
N ASP A 504 10.32 -0.07 -22.26
CA ASP A 504 11.50 0.37 -21.53
C ASP A 504 12.79 0.18 -22.36
N PRO A 505 13.26 1.22 -23.06
CA PRO A 505 14.49 1.15 -23.86
C PRO A 505 15.76 1.05 -23.02
N ALA A 506 15.71 1.23 -21.69
CA ALA A 506 16.89 1.02 -20.84
C ALA A 506 17.23 -0.48 -20.66
N LEU A 507 16.33 -1.38 -21.06
CA LEU A 507 16.48 -2.83 -20.94
C LEU A 507 17.50 -3.45 -21.90
N ASP A 508 17.92 -2.73 -22.95
CA ASP A 508 18.98 -3.15 -23.87
C ASP A 508 20.36 -3.31 -23.20
N GLY A 509 20.55 -2.80 -21.98
CA GLY A 509 21.77 -2.99 -21.19
C GLY A 509 21.66 -4.10 -20.14
N PHE A 510 20.61 -4.07 -19.30
CA PHE A 510 20.59 -4.76 -18.00
C PHE A 510 19.65 -5.95 -17.89
N SER A 511 18.81 -6.21 -18.89
CA SER A 511 17.87 -7.32 -18.83
C SER A 511 18.57 -8.66 -19.10
N PRO A 512 18.19 -9.75 -18.39
CA PRO A 512 18.59 -11.11 -18.74
C PRO A 512 18.33 -11.39 -20.23
N PRO A 513 19.13 -12.21 -20.92
CA PRO A 513 18.92 -12.50 -22.34
C PRO A 513 17.50 -12.99 -22.65
N GLU A 514 16.93 -13.78 -21.74
CA GLU A 514 15.55 -14.26 -21.76
C GLU A 514 14.53 -13.12 -21.81
N ALA A 515 14.71 -12.05 -21.04
CA ALA A 515 13.80 -10.92 -20.97
C ALA A 515 13.77 -10.06 -22.27
N ARG A 516 14.83 -10.17 -23.10
CA ARG A 516 14.96 -9.40 -24.35
C ARG A 516 14.25 -10.04 -25.55
N THR A 517 14.10 -11.36 -25.55
CA THR A 517 13.60 -12.11 -26.72
C THR A 517 12.07 -12.19 -26.81
N HIS A 518 11.37 -12.06 -25.67
CA HIS A 518 9.92 -12.18 -25.60
C HIS A 518 9.31 -10.99 -24.85
N SER A 519 8.39 -10.33 -25.54
CA SER A 519 8.00 -8.95 -25.35
C SER A 519 6.63 -8.89 -24.65
N GLY A 520 6.55 -8.40 -23.40
CA GLY A 520 5.31 -8.52 -22.59
C GLY A 520 5.35 -7.82 -21.23
N TYR A 521 4.54 -8.27 -20.28
CA TYR A 521 4.46 -7.76 -18.90
C TYR A 521 5.12 -8.72 -17.91
N SER A 522 6.16 -8.25 -17.22
CA SER A 522 6.77 -8.96 -16.08
C SER A 522 6.53 -8.17 -14.78
N VAL A 523 6.86 -8.77 -13.63
CA VAL A 523 6.93 -8.05 -12.36
C VAL A 523 8.30 -7.39 -12.24
N ARG A 524 8.35 -6.05 -12.23
CA ARG A 524 9.55 -5.31 -11.86
C ARG A 524 9.62 -5.19 -10.34
N VAL A 525 10.75 -5.55 -9.75
CA VAL A 525 10.99 -5.52 -8.30
C VAL A 525 12.03 -4.43 -7.98
N PHE A 526 11.68 -3.53 -7.06
CA PHE A 526 12.58 -2.57 -6.44
C PHE A 526 12.84 -3.01 -5.00
N ASP A 527 14.01 -3.58 -4.75
CA ASP A 527 14.43 -4.11 -3.46
C ASP A 527 15.25 -3.06 -2.69
N PHE A 528 14.70 -2.58 -1.58
CA PHE A 528 15.27 -1.56 -0.70
C PHE A 528 16.16 -2.17 0.41
N THR A 529 16.42 -3.49 0.41
CA THR A 529 17.40 -4.09 1.33
C THR A 529 18.79 -3.46 1.16
N PRO A 530 19.56 -3.31 2.25
CA PRO A 530 20.97 -3.05 2.14
C PRO A 530 21.67 -4.28 1.55
N PRO A 531 22.68 -4.11 0.66
CA PRO A 531 23.47 -5.24 0.20
C PRO A 531 24.13 -5.94 1.40
N LEU A 532 24.13 -7.27 1.37
CA LEU A 532 24.90 -8.09 2.30
C LEU A 532 26.40 -7.80 2.08
N SER A 533 27.08 -7.48 3.17
CA SER A 533 28.50 -7.06 3.21
C SER A 533 29.45 -8.22 3.45
#